data_AF-A0A970Y9P6-F1
#
_entry.id   AF-A0A970Y9P6-F1
#
_cell.length_a   1.000
_cell.length_b   1.000
_cell.length_c   1.000
_cell.angle_alpha   90.00
_cell.angle_beta   90.00
_cell.angle_gamma   90.00
#
_symmetry.space_group_name_H-M   'P 1'
#
loop_
_entity.id
_entity.type
_entity.pdbx_description
1 polymer ?
#
loop_
_entity_poly.entity_id
_entity_poly.type
_entity_poly.pdbx_seq_one_letter_code
_entity_poly.pdbx_strand_id
1 'polypeptide(L)' 'MTLDAVPIGRTAVIEHVGGEGDIRLRLLDMGVIPKTEITLTRTAPLGDPIEV' A
#
# COMPACT_ATOMS: atom_id res chain seq x y z
N MET A 1 0.66 9.45 -7.46
CA MET A 1 1.60 9.38 -6.32
C MET A 1 1.51 7.97 -5.78
N THR A 2 2.63 7.35 -5.45
CA THR A 2 2.72 5.94 -5.02
C THR A 2 2.89 5.87 -3.49
N LEU A 3 2.60 4.70 -2.90
CA LEU A 3 2.61 4.50 -1.44
C LEU A 3 3.97 4.82 -0.78
N ASP A 4 5.08 4.69 -1.52
CA ASP A 4 6.45 5.02 -1.10
C ASP A 4 6.70 6.53 -0.91
N ALA A 5 5.90 7.39 -1.53
CA ALA A 5 6.03 8.84 -1.42
C ALA A 5 5.19 9.44 -0.28
N VAL A 6 4.42 8.62 0.43
CA VAL A 6 3.55 9.08 1.52
C VAL A 6 4.34 9.15 2.83
N PRO A 7 4.33 10.28 3.55
CA PRO A 7 5.05 10.42 4.81
C PRO A 7 4.52 9.44 5.88
N ILE A 8 5.41 8.95 6.73
CA ILE A 8 5.01 8.18 7.92
C ILE A 8 4.10 9.05 8.80
N GLY A 9 3.00 8.47 9.27
CA GLY A 9 1.96 9.13 10.06
C GLY A 9 0.87 9.81 9.22
N ARG A 10 0.90 9.67 7.89
CA ARG A 10 -0.19 10.15 7.01
C ARG A 10 -1.09 9.00 6.57
N THR A 11 -2.37 9.34 6.45
CA THR A 11 -3.38 8.50 5.81
C THR A 11 -3.46 8.84 4.33
N ALA A 12 -3.53 7.81 3.49
CA ALA A 12 -3.74 7.92 2.05
C ALA A 12 -4.84 6.95 1.61
N VAL A 13 -5.59 7.33 0.59
CA VAL A 13 -6.60 6.47 -0.03
C VAL A 13 -5.99 5.80 -1.25
N ILE A 14 -6.14 4.48 -1.38
CA ILE A 14 -5.74 3.78 -2.59
C ILE A 14 -6.70 4.13 -3.73
N GLU A 15 -6.23 4.86 -4.74
CA GLU A 15 -7.04 5.10 -5.94
C GLU A 15 -6.96 3.92 -6.91
N HIS A 16 -5.75 3.38 -7.08
CA HIS A 16 -5.47 2.30 -8.01
C HIS A 16 -4.40 1.35 -7.44
N VAL A 17 -4.59 0.05 -7.65
CA VAL A 17 -3.61 -0.98 -7.31
C VAL A 17 -2.94 -1.43 -8.61
N GLY A 18 -1.66 -1.11 -8.74
CA GLY A 18 -0.81 -1.59 -9.83
C GLY A 18 -0.31 -3.03 -9.57
N GLY A 19 0.08 -3.72 -10.64
CA GLY A 19 0.59 -5.09 -10.58
C GLY A 19 -0.09 -5.98 -11.63
N GLU A 20 0.71 -6.80 -12.31
CA GLU A 20 0.22 -7.79 -13.27
C GLU A 20 0.19 -9.18 -12.63
N GLY A 21 -0.82 -9.98 -12.99
CA GLY A 21 -0.95 -11.38 -12.56
C GLY A 21 -0.98 -11.57 -11.04
N ASP A 22 -0.10 -12.42 -10.55
CA ASP A 22 -0.09 -12.92 -9.17
C ASP A 22 0.21 -11.83 -8.13
N ILE A 23 0.95 -10.79 -8.51
CA ILE A 23 1.27 -9.67 -7.61
C ILE A 23 0.00 -8.93 -7.22
N ARG A 24 -0.88 -8.68 -8.20
CA ARG A 24 -2.17 -8.03 -7.94
C ARG A 24 -3.04 -8.91 -7.03
N LEU A 25 -3.04 -10.22 -7.26
CA LEU A 25 -3.82 -11.14 -6.43
C LEU A 25 -3.35 -11.11 -4.97
N ARG A 26 -2.02 -11.18 -4.74
CA ARG A 26 -1.45 -11.11 -3.39
C ARG A 26 -1.72 -9.77 -2.71
N LEU A 27 -1.64 -8.66 -3.43
CA LEU A 27 -1.98 -7.32 -2.89
C LEU A 27 -3.46 -7.25 -2.46
N LEU A 28 -4.37 -7.76 -3.29
CA LEU A 28 -5.79 -7.83 -2.97
C LEU A 28 -6.06 -8.75 -1.76
N ASP A 29 -5.39 -9.91 -1.69
CA ASP A 29 -5.48 -10.84 -0.57
C ASP A 29 -4.97 -10.22 0.74
N MET A 30 -3.99 -9.31 0.67
CA MET A 30 -3.52 -8.52 1.83
C MET A 30 -4.46 -7.37 2.20
N GLY A 31 -5.56 -7.13 1.47
CA GLY A 31 -6.50 -6.04 1.74
C GLY A 31 -6.13 -4.70 1.10
N VAL A 32 -5.11 -4.69 0.23
CA VAL A 32 -4.72 -3.52 -0.56
C VAL A 32 -5.69 -3.40 -1.74
N ILE A 33 -6.89 -2.86 -1.47
CA ILE A 33 -7.96 -2.67 -2.44
C ILE A 33 -8.20 -1.17 -2.72
N PRO A 34 -8.65 -0.80 -3.93
CA PRO A 34 -9.05 0.57 -4.22
C PRO A 34 -10.14 1.06 -3.27
N LYS A 35 -10.09 2.34 -2.90
CA LYS A 35 -10.97 3.03 -1.94
C LYS A 35 -10.78 2.64 -0.48
N THR A 36 -9.75 1.87 -0.15
CA THR A 36 -9.34 1.67 1.24
C THR A 36 -8.43 2.81 1.68
N GLU A 37 -8.71 3.35 2.87
CA GLU A 37 -7.80 4.23 3.59
C GLU A 37 -6.72 3.40 4.28
N ILE A 38 -5.46 3.74 4.00
CA ILE A 38 -4.28 3.16 4.63
C ILE A 38 -3.56 4.25 5.39
N THR A 39 -3.21 3.98 6.64
CA THR A 39 -2.35 4.87 7.42
C THR A 39 -0.95 4.28 7.48
N LEU A 40 0.03 5.01 6.94
CA LEU A 40 1.42 4.59 7.02
C LEU A 40 1.92 4.77 8.45
N THR A 41 1.97 3.68 9.21
CA THR A 41 2.52 3.69 10.58
C THR A 41 4.04 3.51 10.58
N ARG A 42 4.56 2.68 9.66
CA ARG A 42 6.00 2.44 9.54
C ARG A 42 6.36 1.89 8.17
N THR A 43 7.45 2.39 7.59
CA THR A 43 8.07 1.75 6.42
C THR A 43 9.11 0.74 6.91
N ALA A 44 9.09 -0.47 6.35
CA ALA A 44 10.17 -1.43 6.57
C ALA A 44 11.49 -0.83 6.00
N PRO A 45 12.63 -1.00 6.67
CA PRO A 45 13.92 -0.44 6.24
C PRO A 45 14.40 -0.97 4.87
N LEU A 46 13.75 -2.02 4.34
CA LEU A 46 14.00 -2.65 3.04
C LEU A 46 13.00 -2.25 1.94
N GLY A 47 12.07 -1.32 2.22
CA GLY A 47 11.09 -0.86 1.24
C GLY A 47 9.87 -1.78 1.06
N ASP A 48 9.83 -2.97 1.69
CA ASP A 48 8.66 -3.86 1.69
C ASP A 48 8.60 -4.73 2.96
N PRO A 49 7.41 -4.98 3.57
CA PRO A 49 6.13 -4.31 3.37
C PRO A 49 5.85 -3.22 4.42
N ILE A 50 4.99 -2.30 4.05
CA ILE A 50 4.37 -1.28 4.91
C ILE A 50 3.40 -1.99 5.86
N GLU A 51 3.54 -1.78 7.17
CA GLU A 51 2.50 -2.17 8.13
C GLU A 51 1.28 -1.28 7.92
N VAL A 52 0.16 -1.89 7.53
CA VAL A 52 -1.13 -1.26 7.20
C VAL A 52 -1.98 -1.10 8.45
#